data_AF-A0A397XKP5-F1
#
_entry.id   AF-A0A397XKP5-F1
#
_cell.length_a   1.000
_cell.length_b   1.000
_cell.length_c   1.000
_cell.angle_alpha   90.00
_cell.angle_beta   90.00
_cell.angle_gamma   90.00
#
_symmetry.space_group_name_H-M   'P 1'
#
loop_
_entity.id
_entity.type
_entity.pdbx_description
1 polymer ?
#
loop_
_entity_poly.entity_id
_entity_poly.type
_entity_poly.pdbx_seq_one_letter_code
_entity_poly.pdbx_strand_id
1 'polypeptide(L)'
;MFDPFMYLSLPLPCTSMRTMDLTVMSADGGSLPVSLTVNVPKFGKFEDLQKALVIACSLPDDETLLVTEVYNNRILRFLDEPTDSLTLIRDGDKLVVYRLKKDADNSPLIVFMHQKLEEQVILGKSSPTWKAFGIPLVSRLSDVENGFDVEKMYLKLLSSFKMPTELFTENLENPIKEEAIDKEVTDGTTSVEDTNSTNVKETAESLPDPDPVLRLYLTDDRGSSIESEILKEKPVNNKSKRLNVLARWPVKELDVYDTCLLSSLPEVSKFGTKRPQETVSLYKCLEAFLKEEPLGPDDMWYCPGCKEHRQAIKKLDLWRLPEILVIHLKRFSYSRFMKNKLEAYVDFPIDGLDLSSYISYTNGQTTYRYMLYAISNHYGSMGGGHYTAYVHHGGDRWYDFDDSQVNKISQEKIKTSAAYVLFYKRLVEDK
;
A
#
# COMPACT_ATOMS: atom_id res chain seq x y z
N MET A 1 9.53 1.20 39.82
CA MET A 1 10.93 1.50 39.45
C MET A 1 11.05 3.00 39.33
N PHE A 2 12.07 3.63 39.91
CA PHE A 2 12.31 5.07 39.77
C PHE A 2 13.51 5.26 38.84
N ASP A 3 13.32 5.96 37.74
CA ASP A 3 14.35 6.20 36.73
C ASP A 3 14.68 7.70 36.71
N PRO A 4 15.91 8.11 37.05
CA PRO A 4 16.32 9.52 37.02
C PRO A 4 16.57 9.96 35.57
N PHE A 5 15.50 10.27 34.84
CA PHE A 5 15.63 10.88 33.51
C PHE A 5 16.35 12.24 33.58
N MET A 6 17.42 12.39 32.80
CA MET A 6 18.10 13.68 32.62
C MET A 6 17.36 14.62 31.65
N TYR A 7 16.42 14.10 30.86
CA TYR A 7 15.61 14.85 29.88
C TYR A 7 14.34 14.06 29.50
N LEU A 8 13.30 14.76 29.05
CA LEU A 8 12.07 14.14 28.54
C LEU A 8 12.23 13.86 27.05
N SER A 9 12.07 12.60 26.64
CA SER A 9 12.21 12.16 25.25
C SER A 9 10.84 11.86 24.66
N LEU A 10 10.17 12.91 24.18
CA LEU A 10 8.75 12.87 23.82
C LEU A 10 8.56 12.26 22.42
N PRO A 11 7.70 11.25 22.27
CA PRO A 11 7.29 10.77 20.96
C PRO A 11 6.46 11.86 20.26
N LEU A 12 6.59 11.96 18.94
CA LEU A 12 5.65 12.74 18.15
C LEU A 12 4.54 11.76 17.77
N PRO A 13 3.28 12.01 18.17
CA PRO A 13 2.15 11.28 17.61
C PRO A 13 2.26 11.33 16.08
N CYS A 14 2.13 10.19 15.39
CA CYS A 14 2.14 10.19 13.94
C CYS A 14 0.84 10.86 13.46
N THR A 15 0.84 12.19 13.37
CA THR A 15 -0.26 12.97 12.80
C THR A 15 -0.24 12.93 11.28
N SER A 16 0.88 12.46 10.70
CA SER A 16 1.00 12.36 9.26
C SER A 16 0.17 11.23 8.76
N MET A 17 -0.95 11.60 8.14
CA MET A 17 -1.87 10.69 7.50
C MET A 17 -1.65 10.77 6.00
N ARG A 18 -1.72 9.61 5.36
CA ARG A 18 -1.74 9.45 3.93
C ARG A 18 -3.06 8.82 3.54
N THR A 19 -3.73 9.50 2.63
CA THR A 19 -4.86 8.96 1.90
C THR A 19 -4.34 7.97 0.86
N MET A 20 -4.91 6.77 0.85
CA MET A 20 -4.61 5.71 -0.10
C MET A 20 -5.91 5.29 -0.79
N ASP A 21 -5.91 5.32 -2.12
CA ASP A 21 -6.99 4.76 -2.93
C ASP A 21 -6.65 3.30 -3.31
N LEU A 22 -7.59 2.39 -3.10
CA LEU A 22 -7.45 0.96 -3.37
C LEU A 22 -8.68 0.43 -4.11
N THR A 23 -8.54 -0.67 -4.85
CA THR A 23 -9.68 -1.39 -5.41
C THR A 23 -10.00 -2.61 -4.57
N VAL A 24 -11.24 -2.72 -4.08
CA VAL A 24 -11.74 -3.90 -3.37
C VAL A 24 -12.49 -4.79 -4.36
N MET A 25 -12.16 -6.08 -4.39
CA MET A 25 -12.78 -7.09 -5.24
C MET A 25 -13.32 -8.24 -4.40
N SER A 26 -14.49 -8.77 -4.78
CA SER A 26 -14.98 -10.01 -4.18
C SER A 26 -14.34 -11.22 -4.85
N ALA A 27 -13.84 -12.14 -4.04
CA ALA A 27 -13.23 -13.39 -4.50
C ALA A 27 -14.26 -14.49 -4.81
N ASP A 28 -15.55 -14.16 -4.85
CA ASP A 28 -16.64 -15.06 -5.22
C ASP A 28 -17.41 -14.61 -6.47
N GLY A 29 -17.06 -13.47 -7.06
CA GLY A 29 -17.73 -12.90 -8.23
C GLY A 29 -19.12 -12.30 -7.97
N GLY A 30 -19.55 -12.21 -6.71
CA GLY A 30 -20.88 -11.73 -6.32
C GLY A 30 -21.05 -10.21 -6.34
N SER A 31 -19.97 -9.44 -6.40
CA SER A 31 -20.01 -7.98 -6.44
C SER A 31 -19.00 -7.38 -7.41
N LEU A 32 -19.33 -6.17 -7.89
CA LEU A 32 -18.45 -5.37 -8.74
C LEU A 32 -17.26 -4.83 -7.94
N PRO A 33 -16.11 -4.56 -8.59
CA PRO A 33 -15.00 -3.87 -7.94
C PRO A 33 -15.42 -2.50 -7.41
N VAL A 34 -15.01 -2.19 -6.19
CA VAL A 34 -15.30 -0.90 -5.54
C VAL A 34 -14.01 -0.16 -5.28
N SER A 35 -13.94 1.12 -5.67
CA SER A 35 -12.85 1.99 -5.27
C SER A 35 -13.07 2.44 -3.83
N LEU A 36 -12.08 2.21 -2.97
CA LEU A 36 -12.11 2.53 -1.55
C LEU A 36 -10.94 3.44 -1.20
N THR A 37 -11.25 4.53 -0.51
CA THR A 37 -10.26 5.47 0.00
C THR A 37 -10.12 5.32 1.50
N VAL A 38 -8.90 5.09 1.98
CA VAL A 38 -8.59 5.00 3.41
C VAL A 38 -7.53 6.01 3.81
N ASN A 39 -7.59 6.48 5.06
CA ASN A 39 -6.57 7.33 5.65
C ASN A 39 -5.76 6.53 6.65
N VAL A 40 -4.46 6.40 6.41
CA VAL A 40 -3.54 5.62 7.25
C VAL A 40 -2.35 6.49 7.66
N PRO A 41 -1.65 6.17 8.76
CA PRO A 41 -0.43 6.89 9.09
C PRO A 41 0.60 6.77 7.96
N LYS A 42 1.13 7.90 7.47
CA LYS A 42 2.12 7.98 6.37
C LYS A 42 3.36 7.12 6.65
N PHE A 43 3.75 7.02 7.92
CA PHE A 43 4.86 6.21 8.39
C PHE A 43 4.41 5.00 9.20
N GLY A 44 3.14 4.62 9.03
CA GLY A 44 2.54 3.47 9.69
C GLY A 44 3.06 2.14 9.16
N LYS A 45 2.53 1.10 9.76
CA LYS A 45 2.78 -0.30 9.40
C LYS A 45 1.62 -0.87 8.60
N PHE A 46 1.83 -1.99 7.95
CA PHE A 46 0.79 -2.69 7.21
C PHE A 46 -0.42 -3.03 8.09
N GLU A 47 -0.23 -3.30 9.39
CA GLU A 47 -1.36 -3.47 10.33
C GLU A 47 -2.30 -2.26 10.40
N ASP A 48 -1.78 -1.03 10.22
CA ASP A 48 -2.61 0.19 10.27
C ASP A 48 -3.52 0.25 9.03
N LEU A 49 -2.99 -0.13 7.87
CA LEU A 49 -3.76 -0.26 6.64
C LEU A 49 -4.79 -1.37 6.75
N GLN A 50 -4.40 -2.54 7.29
CA GLN A 50 -5.32 -3.65 7.49
C GLN A 50 -6.48 -3.28 8.40
N LYS A 51 -6.21 -2.60 9.53
CA LYS A 51 -7.26 -2.10 10.44
C LYS A 51 -8.18 -1.10 9.74
N ALA A 52 -7.63 -0.15 8.99
CA ALA A 52 -8.41 0.83 8.25
C ALA A 52 -9.32 0.16 7.20
N LEU A 53 -8.81 -0.85 6.48
CA LEU A 53 -9.57 -1.61 5.49
C LEU A 53 -10.68 -2.45 6.11
N VAL A 54 -10.43 -3.14 7.24
CA VAL A 54 -11.46 -3.92 7.95
C VAL A 54 -12.63 -3.04 8.36
N ILE A 55 -12.34 -1.84 8.90
CA ILE A 55 -13.36 -0.86 9.29
C ILE A 55 -14.11 -0.34 8.06
N ALA A 56 -13.38 0.08 7.03
CA ALA A 56 -13.95 0.70 5.85
C ALA A 56 -14.79 -0.27 4.99
N CYS A 57 -14.41 -1.55 4.94
CA CYS A 57 -15.17 -2.60 4.27
C CYS A 57 -16.33 -3.16 5.10
N SER A 58 -16.46 -2.76 6.38
CA SER A 58 -17.42 -3.35 7.34
C SER A 58 -17.36 -4.88 7.33
N LEU A 59 -16.14 -5.43 7.48
CA LEU A 59 -15.87 -6.84 7.25
C LEU A 59 -16.56 -7.72 8.32
N PRO A 60 -17.40 -8.70 7.92
CA PRO A 60 -17.94 -9.74 8.78
C PRO A 60 -16.87 -10.63 9.43
N ASP A 61 -17.23 -11.26 10.55
CA ASP A 61 -16.33 -12.14 11.29
C ASP A 61 -15.94 -13.41 10.54
N ASP A 62 -16.66 -13.80 9.49
CA ASP A 62 -16.40 -14.97 8.65
C ASP A 62 -15.59 -14.64 7.39
N GLU A 63 -15.04 -13.43 7.26
CA GLU A 63 -14.29 -13.01 6.08
C GLU A 63 -12.92 -12.38 6.40
N THR A 64 -12.01 -12.44 5.45
CA THR A 64 -10.65 -11.90 5.52
C THR A 64 -10.33 -11.08 4.28
N LEU A 65 -9.34 -10.21 4.40
CA LEU A 65 -8.83 -9.36 3.32
C LEU A 65 -7.43 -9.80 2.93
N LEU A 66 -7.19 -9.92 1.63
CA LEU A 66 -5.87 -10.15 1.05
C LEU A 66 -5.47 -8.93 0.24
N VAL A 67 -4.43 -8.23 0.68
CA VAL A 67 -3.95 -7.01 0.01
C VAL A 67 -2.79 -7.36 -0.91
N THR A 68 -2.84 -6.86 -2.14
CA THR A 68 -1.83 -7.12 -3.17
C THR A 68 -1.39 -5.84 -3.86
N GLU A 69 -0.13 -5.80 -4.25
CA GLU A 69 0.41 -4.80 -5.15
C GLU A 69 0.38 -5.35 -6.57
N VAL A 70 -0.24 -4.62 -7.50
CA VAL A 70 -0.41 -5.03 -8.89
C VAL A 70 0.45 -4.15 -9.79
N TYR A 71 1.30 -4.77 -10.58
CA TYR A 71 2.16 -4.11 -11.56
C TYR A 71 2.09 -4.86 -12.89
N ASN A 72 1.94 -4.12 -14.00
CA ASN A 72 1.86 -4.67 -15.35
C ASN A 72 0.86 -5.85 -15.47
N ASN A 73 -0.35 -5.66 -14.93
CA ASN A 73 -1.47 -6.62 -14.95
C ASN A 73 -1.19 -7.94 -14.20
N ARG A 74 -0.25 -7.94 -13.26
CA ARG A 74 0.15 -9.10 -12.46
C ARG A 74 0.32 -8.73 -11.00
N ILE A 75 0.15 -9.71 -10.12
CA ILE A 75 0.45 -9.54 -8.70
C ILE A 75 1.98 -9.50 -8.55
N LEU A 76 2.50 -8.34 -8.16
CA LEU A 76 3.92 -8.16 -7.86
C LEU A 76 4.26 -8.81 -6.51
N ARG A 77 3.43 -8.54 -5.50
CA ARG A 77 3.56 -9.12 -4.17
C ARG A 77 2.24 -9.13 -3.41
N PHE A 78 2.14 -10.04 -2.46
CA PHE A 78 1.16 -9.98 -1.38
C PHE A 78 1.74 -9.15 -0.24
N LEU A 79 0.90 -8.35 0.40
CA LEU A 79 1.25 -7.68 1.64
C LEU A 79 0.68 -8.52 2.78
N ASP A 80 1.55 -9.26 3.45
CA ASP A 80 1.19 -10.25 4.46
C ASP A 80 1.89 -10.01 5.80
N GLU A 81 3.07 -9.38 5.81
CA GLU A 81 3.82 -9.03 7.02
C GLU A 81 3.24 -7.79 7.73
N PRO A 82 2.61 -7.92 8.93
CA PRO A 82 1.95 -6.78 9.61
C PRO A 82 2.92 -5.67 9.99
N THR A 83 4.21 -6.00 10.12
CA THR A 83 5.26 -5.06 10.52
C THR A 83 5.86 -4.26 9.37
N ASP A 84 5.50 -4.59 8.13
CA ASP A 84 6.00 -3.91 6.93
C ASP A 84 5.65 -2.43 6.94
N SER A 85 6.58 -1.59 6.51
CA SER A 85 6.35 -0.15 6.46
C SER A 85 5.48 0.24 5.25
N LEU A 86 4.46 1.05 5.49
CA LEU A 86 3.64 1.63 4.42
C LEU A 86 4.42 2.58 3.50
N THR A 87 5.60 3.03 3.91
CA THR A 87 6.50 3.84 3.06
C THR A 87 7.05 3.07 1.86
N LEU A 88 6.99 1.74 1.88
CA LEU A 88 7.37 0.89 0.75
C LEU A 88 6.36 0.96 -0.39
N ILE A 89 5.12 1.37 -0.10
CA ILE A 89 4.07 1.57 -1.09
C ILE A 89 4.17 3.01 -1.61
N ARG A 90 4.48 3.20 -2.89
CA ARG A 90 4.62 4.50 -3.55
C ARG A 90 3.27 5.07 -3.96
N ASP A 91 3.22 6.36 -4.29
CA ASP A 91 1.96 7.03 -4.66
C ASP A 91 1.40 6.52 -6.00
N GLY A 92 2.27 6.09 -6.91
CA GLY A 92 1.89 5.52 -8.20
C GLY A 92 1.64 4.01 -8.19
N ASP A 93 1.78 3.34 -7.04
CA ASP A 93 1.50 1.92 -6.94
C ASP A 93 -0.01 1.67 -7.04
N LYS A 94 -0.39 0.47 -7.46
CA LYS A 94 -1.79 0.06 -7.59
C LYS A 94 -2.06 -1.09 -6.63
N LEU A 95 -3.02 -0.89 -5.73
CA LEU A 95 -3.36 -1.88 -4.72
C LEU A 95 -4.73 -2.49 -4.98
N VAL A 96 -4.80 -3.81 -4.83
CA VAL A 96 -6.05 -4.57 -4.92
C VAL A 96 -6.23 -5.39 -3.66
N VAL A 97 -7.42 -5.25 -3.07
CA VAL A 97 -7.85 -5.94 -1.85
C VAL A 97 -8.90 -6.98 -2.23
N TYR A 98 -8.58 -8.26 -2.06
CA TYR A 98 -9.53 -9.35 -2.29
C TYR A 98 -10.23 -9.71 -0.98
N ARG A 99 -11.56 -9.68 -1.01
CA ARG A 99 -12.44 -10.12 0.08
C ARG A 99 -12.70 -11.62 -0.07
N LEU A 100 -12.26 -12.40 0.91
CA LEU A 100 -12.27 -13.86 0.90
C LEU A 100 -13.02 -14.37 2.13
N LYS A 101 -13.66 -15.54 2.05
CA LYS A 101 -14.12 -16.22 3.28
C LYS A 101 -12.92 -16.63 4.14
N LYS A 102 -13.06 -16.49 5.46
CA LYS A 102 -12.13 -17.10 6.42
C LYS A 102 -12.25 -18.60 6.26
N ASP A 103 -11.09 -19.22 6.09
CA ASP A 103 -11.00 -20.66 5.97
C ASP A 103 -10.15 -21.19 7.12
N ALA A 104 -10.57 -22.29 7.72
CA ALA A 104 -9.89 -22.92 8.84
C ALA A 104 -8.61 -23.66 8.39
N ASP A 105 -8.54 -24.07 7.10
CA ASP A 105 -7.56 -25.06 6.62
C ASP A 105 -6.44 -24.51 5.73
N ASN A 106 -6.21 -23.19 5.72
CA ASN A 106 -5.12 -22.55 4.95
C ASN A 106 -5.11 -22.97 3.46
N SER A 107 -6.30 -23.12 2.87
CA SER A 107 -6.49 -23.59 1.49
C SER A 107 -5.66 -22.79 0.49
N PRO A 108 -5.04 -23.44 -0.53
CA PRO A 108 -4.23 -22.77 -1.52
C PRO A 108 -5.00 -21.65 -2.24
N LEU A 109 -4.27 -20.66 -2.75
CA LEU A 109 -4.86 -19.61 -3.58
C LEU A 109 -4.80 -20.00 -5.06
N ILE A 110 -5.79 -19.58 -5.84
CA ILE A 110 -5.72 -19.56 -7.30
C ILE A 110 -5.70 -18.11 -7.78
N VAL A 111 -4.82 -17.81 -8.74
CA VAL A 111 -4.67 -16.48 -9.33
C VAL A 111 -4.88 -16.58 -10.83
N PHE A 112 -5.88 -15.89 -11.36
CA PHE A 112 -6.13 -15.78 -12.79
C PHE A 112 -5.56 -14.47 -13.32
N MET A 113 -4.73 -14.57 -14.35
CA MET A 113 -4.21 -13.45 -15.11
C MET A 113 -4.80 -13.47 -16.52
N HIS A 114 -4.87 -12.31 -17.17
CA HIS A 114 -5.56 -12.19 -18.44
C HIS A 114 -4.63 -11.75 -19.56
N GLN A 115 -4.77 -12.39 -20.72
CA GLN A 115 -4.21 -11.94 -21.98
C GLN A 115 -5.32 -11.83 -23.01
N LYS A 116 -5.27 -10.78 -23.83
CA LYS A 116 -6.14 -10.62 -25.00
C LYS A 116 -5.29 -10.57 -26.26
N LEU A 117 -5.87 -11.02 -27.36
CA LEU A 117 -5.24 -10.91 -28.67
C LEU A 117 -5.35 -9.47 -29.17
N GLU A 118 -4.23 -8.84 -29.49
CA GLU A 118 -4.17 -7.54 -30.13
C GLU A 118 -3.30 -7.60 -31.38
N GLU A 119 -3.72 -6.89 -32.43
CA GLU A 119 -2.87 -6.67 -33.60
C GLU A 119 -1.80 -5.62 -33.26
N GLN A 120 -0.53 -6.02 -33.37
CA GLN A 120 0.59 -5.10 -33.25
C GLN A 120 1.15 -4.82 -34.65
N VAL A 121 1.21 -3.54 -35.03
CA VAL A 121 1.78 -3.12 -36.31
C VAL A 121 3.22 -2.66 -36.08
N ILE A 122 4.18 -3.40 -36.63
CA ILE A 122 5.61 -3.06 -36.59
C ILE A 122 6.10 -2.96 -38.04
N LEU A 123 6.70 -1.81 -38.41
CA LEU A 123 7.15 -1.54 -39.80
C LEU A 123 6.09 -1.85 -40.88
N GLY A 124 4.81 -1.57 -40.61
CA GLY A 124 3.71 -1.76 -41.57
C GLY A 124 3.24 -3.21 -41.75
N LYS A 125 3.76 -4.18 -40.98
CA LYS A 125 3.22 -5.54 -40.89
C LYS A 125 2.40 -5.69 -39.61
N SER A 126 1.15 -6.11 -39.73
CA SER A 126 0.33 -6.52 -38.59
C SER A 126 0.69 -7.95 -38.19
N SER A 127 1.00 -8.16 -36.92
CA SER A 127 1.15 -9.48 -36.32
C SER A 127 0.26 -9.59 -35.09
N PRO A 128 -0.48 -10.70 -34.92
CA PRO A 128 -1.27 -10.92 -33.71
C PRO A 128 -0.34 -11.18 -32.53
N THR A 129 -0.57 -10.48 -31.41
CA THR A 129 0.22 -10.58 -30.19
C THR A 129 -0.68 -10.71 -28.97
N TRP A 130 -0.29 -11.56 -28.03
CA TRP A 130 -1.00 -11.70 -26.75
C TRP A 130 -0.49 -10.64 -25.78
N LYS A 131 -1.37 -9.71 -25.38
CA LYS A 131 -1.04 -8.67 -24.40
C LYS A 131 -1.77 -8.89 -23.09
N ALA A 132 -1.04 -8.72 -22.00
CA ALA A 132 -1.61 -8.77 -20.66
C ALA A 132 -2.58 -7.59 -20.45
N PHE A 133 -3.68 -7.83 -19.77
CA PHE A 133 -4.66 -6.79 -19.44
C PHE A 133 -5.41 -7.12 -18.15
N GLY A 134 -6.20 -6.15 -17.68
CA GLY A 134 -7.07 -6.32 -16.53
C GLY A 134 -6.37 -6.48 -15.18
N ILE A 135 -7.19 -6.62 -14.14
CA ILE A 135 -6.80 -6.91 -12.77
C ILE A 135 -6.78 -8.43 -12.59
N PRO A 136 -5.73 -9.02 -11.98
CA PRO A 136 -5.74 -10.44 -11.65
C PRO A 136 -6.96 -10.81 -10.77
N LEU A 137 -7.59 -11.96 -11.01
CA LEU A 137 -8.67 -12.44 -10.14
C LEU A 137 -8.10 -13.48 -9.17
N VAL A 138 -8.51 -13.40 -7.90
CA VAL A 138 -8.01 -14.30 -6.85
C VAL A 138 -9.18 -14.97 -6.16
N SER A 139 -9.04 -16.27 -5.88
CA SER A 139 -9.97 -17.01 -5.03
C SER A 139 -9.25 -18.11 -4.25
N ARG A 140 -9.96 -18.71 -3.28
CA ARG A 140 -9.50 -19.91 -2.58
C ARG A 140 -9.75 -21.12 -3.47
N LEU A 141 -8.76 -21.99 -3.55
CA LEU A 141 -8.87 -23.27 -4.25
C LEU A 141 -9.58 -24.27 -3.34
N SER A 142 -10.92 -24.21 -3.31
CA SER A 142 -11.78 -25.20 -2.68
C SER A 142 -12.52 -25.99 -3.75
N ASP A 143 -12.62 -27.31 -3.59
CA ASP A 143 -13.42 -28.20 -4.47
C ASP A 143 -13.01 -28.17 -5.96
N VAL A 144 -11.70 -28.17 -6.25
CA VAL A 144 -11.16 -28.24 -7.62
C VAL A 144 -10.48 -29.58 -7.85
N GLU A 145 -11.06 -30.42 -8.69
CA GLU A 145 -10.50 -31.73 -9.05
C GLU A 145 -9.89 -31.73 -10.46
N ASN A 146 -10.51 -30.99 -11.38
CA ASN A 146 -10.17 -31.01 -12.80
C ASN A 146 -10.23 -29.62 -13.46
N GLY A 147 -9.89 -29.56 -14.74
CA GLY A 147 -9.89 -28.30 -15.49
C GLY A 147 -11.27 -27.66 -15.63
N PHE A 148 -12.36 -28.44 -15.63
CA PHE A 148 -13.72 -27.91 -15.68
C PHE A 148 -14.05 -27.09 -14.41
N ASP A 149 -13.60 -27.56 -13.24
CA ASP A 149 -13.80 -26.82 -11.99
C ASP A 149 -13.04 -25.49 -11.97
N VAL A 150 -11.82 -25.47 -12.53
CA VAL A 150 -11.02 -24.25 -12.69
C VAL A 150 -11.73 -23.24 -13.58
N GLU A 151 -12.25 -23.68 -14.73
CA GLU A 151 -12.99 -22.82 -15.66
C GLU A 151 -14.29 -22.31 -15.06
N LYS A 152 -15.05 -23.18 -14.38
CA LYS A 152 -16.27 -22.79 -13.68
C LYS A 152 -16.00 -21.74 -12.61
N MET A 153 -14.92 -21.89 -11.86
CA MET A 153 -14.48 -20.90 -10.87
C MET A 153 -14.11 -19.57 -11.54
N TYR A 154 -13.38 -19.63 -12.65
CA TYR A 154 -13.00 -18.45 -13.41
C TYR A 154 -14.21 -17.67 -13.93
N LEU A 155 -15.16 -18.37 -14.56
CA LEU A 155 -16.40 -17.76 -15.07
C LEU A 155 -17.27 -17.20 -13.96
N LYS A 156 -17.29 -17.85 -12.79
CA LYS A 156 -17.96 -17.32 -11.59
C LYS A 156 -17.34 -16.00 -11.15
N LEU A 157 -16.01 -15.88 -11.09
CA LEU A 157 -15.35 -14.62 -10.72
C LEU A 157 -15.64 -13.49 -11.72
N LEU A 158 -15.83 -13.84 -12.99
CA LEU A 158 -16.16 -12.90 -14.06
C LEU A 158 -17.63 -12.48 -14.09
N SER A 159 -18.53 -13.13 -13.34
CA SER A 159 -19.97 -12.91 -13.50
C SER A 159 -20.40 -11.47 -13.24
N SER A 160 -19.74 -10.79 -12.29
CA SER A 160 -20.03 -9.39 -11.99
C SER A 160 -19.62 -8.43 -13.12
N PHE A 161 -18.69 -8.83 -13.99
CA PHE A 161 -18.22 -8.02 -15.11
C PHE A 161 -19.02 -8.23 -16.40
N LYS A 162 -19.98 -9.15 -16.40
CA LYS A 162 -20.77 -9.42 -17.60
C LYS A 162 -21.69 -8.24 -17.91
N MET A 163 -21.62 -7.73 -19.14
CA MET A 163 -22.50 -6.66 -19.58
C MET A 163 -23.97 -7.15 -19.62
N PRO A 164 -24.94 -6.30 -19.24
CA PRO A 164 -26.35 -6.60 -19.45
C PRO A 164 -26.63 -6.87 -20.94
N THR A 165 -27.38 -7.93 -21.23
CA THR A 165 -27.67 -8.40 -22.60
C THR A 165 -28.41 -7.37 -23.48
N GLU A 166 -28.94 -6.29 -22.90
CA GLU A 166 -29.76 -5.27 -23.60
C GLU A 166 -28.98 -4.33 -24.53
N LEU A 167 -27.64 -4.38 -24.57
CA LEU A 167 -26.83 -3.53 -25.46
C LEU A 167 -26.61 -4.10 -26.88
N PHE A 168 -27.11 -5.31 -27.19
CA PHE A 168 -26.87 -5.98 -28.48
C PHE A 168 -28.08 -6.02 -29.42
N THR A 169 -29.20 -5.37 -29.08
CA THR A 169 -30.39 -5.29 -29.95
C THR A 169 -30.72 -3.85 -30.30
N GLU A 170 -29.87 -3.23 -31.12
CA GLU A 170 -30.26 -2.11 -32.00
C GLU A 170 -29.09 -1.84 -32.95
N ASN A 171 -29.13 -2.47 -34.13
CA ASN A 171 -28.53 -2.03 -35.41
C ASN A 171 -28.32 -3.20 -36.39
N LEU A 172 -29.32 -4.07 -36.53
CA LEU A 172 -29.39 -4.95 -37.70
C LEU A 172 -30.79 -4.97 -38.29
N GLU A 173 -31.24 -3.82 -38.79
CA GLU A 173 -32.29 -3.77 -39.81
C GLU A 173 -31.89 -2.79 -40.92
N ASN A 174 -31.39 -3.34 -42.03
CA ASN A 174 -32.02 -3.18 -43.34
C ASN A 174 -31.22 -3.94 -44.42
N PRO A 175 -31.81 -4.96 -45.07
CA PRO A 175 -31.26 -5.54 -46.29
C PRO A 175 -31.71 -4.70 -47.49
N ILE A 176 -30.78 -3.96 -48.11
CA ILE A 176 -31.00 -3.44 -49.46
C ILE A 176 -30.75 -4.59 -50.44
N LYS A 177 -31.82 -4.99 -51.13
CA LYS A 177 -31.77 -5.79 -52.37
C LYS A 177 -31.45 -4.84 -53.54
N GLU A 178 -30.58 -5.29 -54.42
CA GLU A 178 -30.39 -4.98 -55.86
C GLU A 178 -28.90 -5.20 -56.16
N GLU A 179 -28.43 -5.84 -57.23
CA GLU A 179 -29.01 -6.60 -58.32
C GLU A 179 -27.83 -7.36 -58.96
N ALA A 180 -28.09 -8.55 -59.49
CA ALA A 180 -27.09 -9.37 -60.16
C ALA A 180 -26.68 -8.74 -61.51
N ILE A 181 -25.37 -8.68 -61.77
CA ILE A 181 -24.84 -8.54 -63.13
C ILE A 181 -23.80 -9.64 -63.33
N ASP A 182 -24.22 -10.67 -64.08
CA ASP A 182 -23.37 -11.67 -64.71
C ASP A 182 -22.38 -11.01 -65.67
N LYS A 183 -21.10 -11.38 -65.56
CA LYS A 183 -20.18 -11.49 -66.70
C LYS A 183 -19.17 -12.61 -66.46
N GLU A 184 -19.45 -13.78 -67.05
CA GLU A 184 -18.43 -14.75 -67.45
C GLU A 184 -17.56 -14.16 -68.56
N VAL A 185 -16.22 -14.29 -68.48
CA VAL A 185 -15.31 -14.53 -69.62
C VAL A 185 -14.04 -15.25 -69.10
N THR A 186 -14.05 -16.57 -69.28
CA THR A 186 -13.02 -17.48 -69.83
C THR A 186 -11.50 -17.17 -69.80
N ASP A 187 -10.79 -18.21 -69.34
CA ASP A 187 -9.63 -18.89 -69.97
C ASP A 187 -8.18 -18.42 -69.69
N GLY A 188 -7.28 -19.40 -69.55
CA GLY A 188 -5.83 -19.16 -69.44
C GLY A 188 -5.01 -20.15 -68.59
N THR A 189 -4.89 -21.38 -69.07
CA THR A 189 -3.91 -22.44 -68.76
C THR A 189 -2.51 -22.00 -68.28
N THR A 190 -1.93 -22.65 -67.26
CA THR A 190 -0.69 -23.47 -67.40
C THR A 190 -0.25 -24.19 -66.11
N SER A 191 0.04 -25.46 -66.31
CA SER A 191 0.68 -26.46 -65.46
C SER A 191 2.17 -26.19 -65.24
N VAL A 192 2.70 -26.54 -64.05
CA VAL A 192 4.00 -27.25 -63.92
C VAL A 192 3.94 -28.12 -62.64
N GLU A 193 4.03 -29.44 -62.82
CA GLU A 193 4.51 -30.37 -61.81
C GLU A 193 6.04 -30.35 -61.83
N ASP A 194 6.72 -30.33 -60.68
CA ASP A 194 7.91 -31.18 -60.51
C ASP A 194 8.36 -31.34 -59.04
N THR A 195 8.26 -32.60 -58.59
CA THR A 195 9.24 -33.44 -57.87
C THR A 195 10.09 -32.92 -56.69
N ASN A 196 9.84 -33.57 -55.53
CA ASN A 196 10.77 -34.07 -54.50
C ASN A 196 12.03 -33.26 -54.10
N SER A 197 12.05 -32.81 -52.85
CA SER A 197 13.25 -32.96 -52.01
C SER A 197 12.92 -33.27 -50.55
N THR A 198 13.61 -34.28 -50.04
CA THR A 198 13.58 -34.85 -48.70
C THR A 198 14.27 -33.97 -47.65
N ASN A 199 13.61 -33.85 -46.49
CA ASN A 199 14.16 -33.78 -45.12
C ASN A 199 15.32 -32.82 -44.81
N VAL A 200 14.99 -31.74 -44.08
CA VAL A 200 15.66 -31.41 -42.82
C VAL A 200 14.59 -30.98 -41.81
N LYS A 201 14.51 -31.71 -40.69
CA LYS A 201 13.71 -31.36 -39.51
C LYS A 201 14.31 -30.12 -38.85
N GLU A 202 13.62 -29.01 -38.94
CA GLU A 202 13.66 -27.98 -37.90
C GLU A 202 12.26 -27.94 -37.27
N THR A 203 12.19 -28.26 -35.99
CA THR A 203 10.99 -28.14 -35.16
C THR A 203 10.63 -26.66 -35.07
N ALA A 204 9.84 -26.20 -36.04
CA ALA A 204 9.15 -24.94 -35.98
C ALA A 204 8.14 -24.99 -34.82
N GLU A 205 8.33 -24.08 -33.87
CA GLU A 205 7.31 -23.74 -32.88
C GLU A 205 6.00 -23.45 -33.63
N SER A 206 4.96 -24.22 -33.31
CA SER A 206 3.66 -24.10 -33.94
C SER A 206 3.11 -22.68 -33.74
N LEU A 207 2.84 -22.01 -34.86
CA LEU A 207 2.09 -20.75 -34.96
C LEU A 207 0.78 -20.85 -34.14
N PRO A 208 0.32 -19.79 -33.45
CA PRO A 208 -0.98 -19.80 -32.82
C PRO A 208 -2.08 -19.64 -33.88
N ASP A 209 -2.84 -20.71 -34.09
CA ASP A 209 -4.15 -20.70 -34.72
C ASP A 209 -5.10 -19.85 -33.86
N PRO A 210 -5.84 -18.86 -34.40
CA PRO A 210 -6.81 -18.07 -33.64
C PRO A 210 -8.07 -18.90 -33.37
N ASP A 211 -7.98 -19.83 -32.43
CA ASP A 211 -9.12 -20.61 -31.95
C ASP A 211 -10.13 -19.69 -31.25
N PRO A 212 -11.44 -19.75 -31.55
CA PRO A 212 -12.43 -18.77 -31.10
C PRO A 212 -12.88 -18.96 -29.64
N VAL A 213 -12.14 -19.72 -28.84
CA VAL A 213 -12.57 -20.17 -27.51
C VAL A 213 -11.58 -19.70 -26.43
N LEU A 214 -12.10 -19.21 -25.30
CA LEU A 214 -11.31 -18.95 -24.09
C LEU A 214 -10.54 -20.20 -23.66
N ARG A 215 -9.22 -20.04 -23.48
CA ARG A 215 -8.33 -21.12 -23.04
C ARG A 215 -7.57 -20.73 -21.77
N LEU A 216 -7.43 -21.70 -20.87
CA LEU A 216 -6.76 -21.54 -19.58
C LEU A 216 -5.44 -22.34 -19.58
N TYR A 217 -4.39 -21.74 -19.03
CA TYR A 217 -3.06 -22.32 -19.00
C TYR A 217 -2.46 -22.25 -17.60
N LEU A 218 -1.78 -23.32 -17.17
CA LEU A 218 -0.91 -23.27 -16.00
C LEU A 218 0.36 -22.49 -16.33
N THR A 219 0.83 -21.74 -15.34
CA THR A 219 2.01 -20.90 -15.46
C THR A 219 2.91 -21.02 -14.26
N ASP A 220 4.16 -20.56 -14.42
CA ASP A 220 5.11 -20.43 -13.34
C ASP A 220 4.62 -19.52 -12.19
N ASP A 221 5.37 -19.46 -11.09
CA ASP A 221 5.05 -18.64 -9.92
C ASP A 221 4.87 -17.14 -10.20
N ARG A 222 5.38 -16.66 -11.34
CA ARG A 222 5.33 -15.25 -11.78
C ARG A 222 4.33 -15.02 -12.92
N GLY A 223 3.59 -16.05 -13.36
CA GLY A 223 2.68 -15.97 -14.51
C GLY A 223 3.37 -15.69 -15.84
N SER A 224 4.69 -15.89 -15.93
CA SER A 224 5.51 -15.45 -17.07
C SER A 224 5.61 -16.49 -18.16
N SER A 225 5.80 -17.74 -17.77
CA SER A 225 5.99 -18.85 -18.68
C SER A 225 4.78 -19.77 -18.63
N ILE A 226 4.26 -20.16 -19.80
CA ILE A 226 3.21 -21.18 -19.90
C ILE A 226 3.85 -22.55 -19.72
N GLU A 227 3.35 -23.33 -18.78
CA GLU A 227 3.82 -24.68 -18.51
C GLU A 227 2.97 -25.72 -19.25
N SER A 228 1.65 -25.55 -19.22
CA SER A 228 0.71 -26.47 -19.87
C SER A 228 -0.67 -25.85 -20.04
N GLU A 229 -1.46 -26.36 -20.98
CA GLU A 229 -2.87 -26.03 -21.14
C GLU A 229 -3.74 -26.82 -20.15
N ILE A 230 -4.70 -26.16 -19.51
CA ILE A 230 -5.68 -26.79 -18.61
C ILE A 230 -6.81 -27.35 -19.46
N LEU A 231 -6.84 -28.67 -19.58
CA LEU A 231 -7.90 -29.38 -20.29
C LEU A 231 -9.02 -29.76 -19.31
N LYS A 232 -10.27 -29.52 -19.72
CA LYS A 232 -11.46 -29.68 -18.85
C LYS A 232 -11.55 -31.04 -18.16
N GLU A 233 -11.23 -32.10 -18.88
CA GLU A 233 -11.33 -33.49 -18.39
C GLU A 233 -10.11 -33.97 -17.61
N LYS A 234 -9.02 -33.20 -17.57
CA LYS A 234 -7.79 -33.62 -16.89
C LYS A 234 -7.74 -33.14 -15.45
N PRO A 235 -7.20 -33.95 -14.52
CA PRO A 235 -6.99 -33.54 -13.15
C PRO A 235 -5.94 -32.41 -13.09
N VAL A 236 -6.17 -31.44 -12.21
CA VAL A 236 -5.24 -30.33 -11.99
C VAL A 236 -4.44 -30.59 -10.73
N ASN A 237 -3.17 -30.95 -10.88
CA ASN A 237 -2.32 -31.30 -9.74
C ASN A 237 -1.77 -30.02 -9.09
N ASN A 238 -2.28 -29.66 -7.90
CA ASN A 238 -1.74 -28.54 -7.13
C ASN A 238 -0.81 -29.03 -6.01
N LYS A 239 0.51 -28.89 -6.21
CA LYS A 239 1.53 -29.17 -5.18
C LYS A 239 1.99 -27.91 -4.43
N SER A 240 1.50 -26.74 -4.82
CA SER A 240 1.97 -25.43 -4.36
C SER A 240 0.93 -24.76 -3.48
N LYS A 241 1.37 -23.81 -2.63
CA LYS A 241 0.46 -22.95 -1.86
C LYS A 241 -0.39 -22.04 -2.74
N ARG A 242 -0.01 -21.89 -4.02
CA ARG A 242 -0.69 -21.05 -4.99
C ARG A 242 -0.64 -21.69 -6.38
N LEU A 243 -1.75 -21.60 -7.11
CA LEU A 243 -1.90 -22.01 -8.50
C LEU A 243 -2.08 -20.77 -9.38
N ASN A 244 -1.20 -20.55 -10.36
CA ASN A 244 -1.30 -19.43 -11.27
C ASN A 244 -1.83 -19.88 -12.63
N VAL A 245 -2.94 -19.28 -13.05
CA VAL A 245 -3.64 -19.59 -14.29
C VAL A 245 -3.64 -18.37 -15.20
N LEU A 246 -3.30 -18.57 -16.46
CA LEU A 246 -3.38 -17.56 -17.50
C LEU A 246 -4.59 -17.84 -18.40
N ALA A 247 -5.51 -16.89 -18.46
CA ALA A 247 -6.67 -16.91 -19.34
C ALA A 247 -6.37 -16.12 -20.62
N ARG A 248 -6.47 -16.78 -21.77
CA ARG A 248 -6.31 -16.18 -23.09
C ARG A 248 -7.66 -15.99 -23.74
N TRP A 249 -7.99 -14.72 -23.97
CA TRP A 249 -9.26 -14.28 -24.47
C TRP A 249 -9.22 -14.00 -25.97
N PRO A 250 -10.04 -14.68 -26.78
CA PRO A 250 -10.28 -14.27 -28.16
C PRO A 250 -11.10 -12.98 -28.20
N VAL A 251 -10.97 -12.21 -29.28
CA VAL A 251 -11.56 -10.87 -29.42
C VAL A 251 -13.07 -10.86 -29.16
N LYS A 252 -13.80 -11.83 -29.73
CA LYS A 252 -15.28 -11.90 -29.66
C LYS A 252 -15.83 -12.22 -28.27
N GLU A 253 -15.09 -12.92 -27.42
CA GLU A 253 -15.56 -13.24 -26.06
C GLU A 253 -15.40 -12.05 -25.11
N LEU A 254 -14.47 -11.12 -25.42
CA LEU A 254 -14.22 -9.93 -24.61
C LEU A 254 -15.41 -8.95 -24.64
N ASP A 255 -16.14 -8.89 -25.76
CA ASP A 255 -17.24 -7.94 -26.01
C ASP A 255 -18.43 -8.11 -25.06
N VAL A 256 -18.54 -9.27 -24.41
CA VAL A 256 -19.61 -9.59 -23.46
C VAL A 256 -19.30 -9.08 -22.05
N TYR A 257 -18.07 -8.59 -21.81
CA TYR A 257 -17.60 -8.17 -20.48
C TYR A 257 -17.20 -6.68 -20.46
N ASP A 258 -17.40 -6.03 -19.31
CA ASP A 258 -16.88 -4.69 -19.06
C ASP A 258 -15.37 -4.74 -18.80
N THR A 259 -14.63 -4.65 -19.90
CA THR A 259 -13.17 -4.62 -19.88
C THR A 259 -12.59 -3.34 -19.26
N CYS A 260 -13.38 -2.26 -19.22
CA CYS A 260 -12.99 -1.01 -18.54
C CYS A 260 -12.96 -1.23 -17.03
N LEU A 261 -14.02 -1.82 -16.46
CA LEU A 261 -14.06 -2.18 -15.04
C LEU A 261 -12.99 -3.22 -14.68
N LEU A 262 -12.73 -4.18 -15.57
CA LEU A 262 -11.69 -5.17 -15.35
C LEU A 262 -10.28 -4.55 -15.41
N SER A 263 -10.10 -3.39 -16.06
CA SER A 263 -8.78 -2.75 -16.26
C SER A 263 -8.57 -1.48 -15.44
N SER A 264 -9.60 -0.96 -14.79
CA SER A 264 -9.52 0.29 -14.01
C SER A 264 -8.94 0.05 -12.62
N LEU A 265 -7.70 0.48 -12.41
CA LEU A 265 -7.07 0.53 -11.09
C LEU A 265 -6.64 1.97 -10.77
N PRO A 266 -7.18 2.60 -9.72
CA PRO A 266 -6.67 3.87 -9.24
C PRO A 266 -5.25 3.68 -8.69
N GLU A 267 -4.43 4.73 -8.83
CA GLU A 267 -3.15 4.83 -8.13
C GLU A 267 -3.40 5.22 -6.67
N VAL A 268 -2.53 4.79 -5.77
CA VAL A 268 -2.63 5.05 -4.32
C VAL A 268 -2.83 6.54 -4.00
N SER A 269 -2.17 7.44 -4.73
CA SER A 269 -2.44 8.87 -4.61
C SER A 269 -2.25 9.60 -5.93
N LYS A 270 -3.27 10.32 -6.39
CA LYS A 270 -3.15 11.26 -7.52
C LYS A 270 -2.33 12.48 -7.08
N PHE A 271 -1.17 12.70 -7.72
CA PHE A 271 -0.33 13.88 -7.50
C PHE A 271 -1.16 15.17 -7.64
N GLY A 272 -1.28 16.00 -6.59
CA GLY A 272 -1.84 17.35 -6.79
C GLY A 272 -2.28 18.16 -5.58
N THR A 273 -2.64 17.58 -4.43
CA THR A 273 -3.07 18.40 -3.30
C THR A 273 -1.88 18.77 -2.42
N LYS A 274 -1.39 20.02 -2.54
CA LYS A 274 -0.49 20.62 -1.54
C LYS A 274 -1.21 20.58 -0.18
N ARG A 275 -0.81 19.66 0.68
CA ARG A 275 -1.46 19.43 1.97
C ARG A 275 -1.07 20.51 2.98
N PRO A 276 -1.98 20.84 3.93
CA PRO A 276 -1.65 21.72 5.06
C PRO A 276 -0.48 21.15 5.86
N GLN A 277 0.42 22.02 6.33
CA GLN A 277 1.49 21.62 7.24
C GLN A 277 0.88 21.12 8.55
N GLU A 278 1.09 19.85 8.88
CA GLU A 278 0.51 19.22 10.06
C GLU A 278 1.14 19.78 11.34
N THR A 279 0.29 20.20 12.27
CA THR A 279 0.68 20.79 13.56
C THR A 279 0.29 19.87 14.72
N VAL A 280 1.20 19.70 15.68
CA VAL A 280 0.97 18.96 16.93
C VAL A 280 1.45 19.80 18.11
N SER A 281 0.71 19.85 19.22
CA SER A 281 1.15 20.60 20.39
C SER A 281 2.15 19.79 21.23
N LEU A 282 3.05 20.47 21.93
CA LEU A 282 3.98 19.85 22.87
C LEU A 282 3.24 19.07 23.97
N TYR A 283 2.09 19.58 24.43
CA TYR A 283 1.23 18.92 25.40
C TYR A 283 0.72 17.56 24.90
N LYS A 284 0.34 17.45 23.62
CA LYS A 284 -0.05 16.14 23.03
C LYS A 284 1.11 15.16 23.00
N CYS A 285 2.34 15.63 22.71
CA CYS A 285 3.54 14.78 22.77
C CYS A 285 3.81 14.32 24.21
N LEU A 286 3.56 15.17 25.20
CA LEU A 286 3.68 14.84 26.62
C LEU A 286 2.63 13.82 27.07
N GLU A 287 1.37 14.00 26.68
CA GLU A 287 0.30 13.05 26.94
C GLU A 287 0.61 11.68 26.32
N ALA A 288 1.13 11.65 25.09
CA ALA A 288 1.56 10.41 24.44
C ALA A 288 2.72 9.73 25.20
N PHE A 289 3.64 10.50 25.79
CA PHE A 289 4.73 9.96 26.61
C PHE A 289 4.24 9.34 27.92
N LEU A 290 3.17 9.87 28.52
CA LEU A 290 2.62 9.43 29.80
C LEU A 290 1.51 8.36 29.66
N LYS A 291 1.09 8.10 28.42
CA LYS A 291 0.09 7.07 28.12
C LYS A 291 0.65 5.69 28.40
N GLU A 292 -0.20 4.81 28.91
CA GLU A 292 0.12 3.39 29.05
C GLU A 292 0.28 2.71 27.68
N GLU A 293 1.29 1.85 27.56
CA GLU A 293 1.59 1.11 26.34
C GLU A 293 1.93 -0.36 26.67
N PRO A 294 1.47 -1.34 25.87
CA PRO A 294 1.90 -2.71 26.02
C PRO A 294 3.36 -2.84 25.57
N LEU A 295 4.15 -3.63 26.29
CA LEU A 295 5.50 -3.97 25.86
C LEU A 295 5.44 -4.81 24.57
N GLY A 296 6.38 -4.55 23.67
CA GLY A 296 6.52 -5.30 22.42
C GLY A 296 7.00 -6.74 22.66
N PRO A 297 6.87 -7.62 21.67
CA PRO A 297 7.35 -9.01 21.75
C PRO A 297 8.85 -9.11 22.07
N ASP A 298 9.65 -8.17 21.56
CA ASP A 298 11.09 -8.13 21.76
C ASP A 298 11.51 -7.54 23.13
N ASP A 299 10.60 -6.84 23.82
CA ASP A 299 10.85 -6.10 25.07
C ASP A 299 9.96 -6.61 26.23
N MET A 300 9.53 -7.87 26.18
CA MET A 300 8.64 -8.45 27.21
C MET A 300 9.24 -8.36 28.62
N TRP A 301 8.37 -8.14 29.61
CA TRP A 301 8.81 -8.03 31.00
C TRP A 301 8.98 -9.42 31.63
N TYR A 302 10.13 -9.66 32.26
CA TYR A 302 10.32 -10.86 33.06
C TYR A 302 9.55 -10.75 34.38
N CYS A 303 8.46 -11.49 34.49
CA CYS A 303 7.62 -11.49 35.68
C CYS A 303 8.27 -12.32 36.80
N PRO A 304 8.63 -11.74 37.96
CA PRO A 304 9.25 -12.48 39.05
C PRO A 304 8.30 -13.50 39.71
N GLY A 305 6.98 -13.30 39.59
CA GLY A 305 5.97 -14.24 40.09
C GLY A 305 5.79 -15.46 39.17
N CYS A 306 5.68 -15.23 37.86
CA CYS A 306 5.51 -16.30 36.86
C CYS A 306 6.83 -16.98 36.48
N LYS A 307 7.97 -16.32 36.72
CA LYS A 307 9.32 -16.75 36.29
C LYS A 307 9.46 -16.95 34.78
N GLU A 308 8.79 -16.10 34.00
CA GLU A 308 8.84 -16.11 32.53
C GLU A 308 8.59 -14.71 31.97
N HIS A 309 8.92 -14.52 30.68
CA HIS A 309 8.65 -13.28 29.97
C HIS A 309 7.16 -13.17 29.63
N ARG A 310 6.54 -12.07 30.06
CA ARG A 310 5.12 -11.78 29.83
C ARG A 310 4.98 -10.41 29.18
N GLN A 311 4.00 -10.31 28.30
CA GLN A 311 3.59 -9.02 27.76
C GLN A 311 2.88 -8.23 28.87
N ALA A 312 3.57 -7.21 29.38
CA ALA A 312 3.06 -6.35 30.45
C ALA A 312 2.68 -4.97 29.89
N ILE A 313 1.87 -4.24 30.65
CA ILE A 313 1.56 -2.83 30.39
C ILE A 313 2.58 -1.96 31.11
N LYS A 314 3.19 -1.02 30.38
CA LYS A 314 4.14 -0.04 30.89
C LYS A 314 3.48 1.34 30.89
N LYS A 315 3.66 2.07 31.99
CA LYS A 315 3.24 3.48 32.12
C LYS A 315 4.38 4.29 32.73
N LEU A 316 4.56 5.52 32.25
CA LEU A 316 5.51 6.48 32.81
C LEU A 316 4.72 7.65 33.42
N ASP A 317 5.18 8.14 34.57
CA ASP A 317 4.59 9.28 35.27
C ASP A 317 5.71 10.26 35.68
N LEU A 318 5.41 11.56 35.74
CA LEU A 318 6.37 12.56 36.19
C LEU A 318 6.29 12.71 37.71
N TRP A 319 7.39 12.41 38.39
CA TRP A 319 7.45 12.51 39.84
C TRP A 319 8.03 13.84 40.33
N ARG A 320 9.13 14.29 39.72
CA ARG A 320 9.82 15.54 40.07
C ARG A 320 10.39 16.17 38.81
N LEU A 321 10.29 17.50 38.71
CA LEU A 321 10.86 18.26 37.59
C LEU A 321 12.12 19.06 38.00
N PRO A 322 13.12 19.16 37.11
CA PRO A 322 14.35 19.92 37.35
C PRO A 322 14.16 21.44 37.17
N GLU A 323 15.14 22.23 37.59
CA GLU A 323 15.15 23.68 37.28
C GLU A 323 15.39 23.94 35.79
N ILE A 324 16.28 23.15 35.16
CA ILE A 324 16.50 23.15 33.72
C ILE A 324 15.86 21.90 33.15
N LEU A 325 14.76 22.08 32.43
CA LEU A 325 14.05 21.01 31.76
C LEU A 325 14.51 20.92 30.32
N VAL A 326 15.08 19.77 29.94
CA VAL A 326 15.43 19.47 28.56
C VAL A 326 14.37 18.56 27.97
N ILE A 327 13.79 18.97 26.84
CA ILE A 327 12.80 18.19 26.11
C ILE A 327 13.36 17.86 24.74
N HIS A 328 13.57 16.58 24.49
CA HIS A 328 13.93 16.04 23.19
C HIS A 328 12.66 15.58 22.45
N LEU A 329 12.49 16.09 21.23
CA LEU A 329 11.45 15.65 20.30
C LEU A 329 11.98 14.45 19.50
N LYS A 330 11.47 13.24 19.75
CA LYS A 330 11.90 11.99 19.09
C LYS A 330 11.52 11.97 17.60
N ARG A 331 12.23 12.76 16.79
CA ARG A 331 11.99 12.88 15.36
C ARG A 331 12.58 11.72 14.57
N PHE A 332 13.65 11.10 15.05
CA PHE A 332 14.30 10.02 14.32
C PHE A 332 13.74 8.66 14.71
N SER A 333 13.45 7.85 13.70
CA SER A 333 13.05 6.46 13.84
C SER A 333 14.03 5.55 13.10
N TYR A 334 14.27 4.38 13.69
CA TYR A 334 15.18 3.37 13.18
C TYR A 334 14.40 2.08 12.86
N SER A 335 14.52 1.62 11.62
CA SER A 335 14.15 0.27 11.18
C SER A 335 15.40 -0.41 10.62
N ARG A 336 15.44 -1.75 10.63
CA ARG A 336 16.58 -2.56 10.13
C ARG A 336 17.04 -2.17 8.71
N PHE A 337 16.17 -1.56 7.90
CA PHE A 337 16.47 -1.18 6.53
C PHE A 337 16.39 0.33 6.24
N MET A 338 15.82 1.15 7.13
CA MET A 338 15.65 2.59 6.89
C MET A 338 15.81 3.45 8.14
N LYS A 339 16.40 4.63 7.95
CA LYS A 339 16.51 5.72 8.94
C LYS A 339 15.62 6.86 8.48
N ASN A 340 14.65 7.27 9.29
CA ASN A 340 13.68 8.32 8.90
C ASN A 340 13.62 9.45 9.93
N LYS A 341 13.25 10.67 9.50
CA LYS A 341 13.05 11.86 10.34
C LYS A 341 11.64 12.40 10.17
N LEU A 342 10.94 12.62 11.28
CA LEU A 342 9.63 13.26 11.35
C LEU A 342 9.76 14.78 11.24
N GLU A 343 9.14 15.37 10.22
CA GLU A 343 9.15 16.82 9.95
C GLU A 343 7.91 17.56 10.46
N ALA A 344 7.07 16.92 11.28
CA ALA A 344 5.88 17.53 11.84
C ALA A 344 6.20 18.83 12.59
N TYR A 345 5.36 19.85 12.41
CA TYR A 345 5.48 21.11 13.14
C TYR A 345 4.98 20.90 14.56
N VAL A 346 5.87 21.07 15.55
CA VAL A 346 5.49 20.97 16.96
C VAL A 346 5.30 22.38 17.51
N ASP A 347 4.08 22.71 17.93
CA ASP A 347 3.80 23.96 18.62
C ASP A 347 4.12 23.82 20.11
N PHE A 348 5.09 24.61 20.58
CA PHE A 348 5.55 24.62 21.96
C PHE A 348 5.46 26.03 22.56
N PRO A 349 5.13 26.20 23.86
CA PRO A 349 5.10 27.52 24.50
C PRO A 349 6.50 28.14 24.57
N ILE A 350 6.66 29.41 24.20
CA ILE A 350 7.93 30.12 24.42
C ILE A 350 8.00 30.57 25.87
N ASP A 351 6.91 31.18 26.34
CA ASP A 351 6.69 31.59 27.71
C ASP A 351 5.59 30.75 28.36
N GLY A 352 5.74 30.43 29.64
CA GLY A 352 4.67 29.84 30.45
C GLY A 352 4.30 28.40 30.10
N LEU A 353 5.26 27.55 29.75
CA LEU A 353 5.03 26.09 29.71
C LEU A 353 4.67 25.63 31.14
N ASP A 354 3.43 25.21 31.35
CA ASP A 354 2.93 24.79 32.67
C ASP A 354 2.80 23.27 32.73
N LEU A 355 3.57 22.65 33.62
CA LEU A 355 3.58 21.21 33.82
C LEU A 355 2.95 20.78 35.15
N SER A 356 2.32 21.70 35.89
CA SER A 356 1.74 21.40 37.21
C SER A 356 0.73 20.26 37.20
N SER A 357 -0.09 20.15 36.15
CA SER A 357 -1.10 19.10 36.03
C SER A 357 -0.55 17.71 35.71
N TYR A 358 0.74 17.60 35.36
CA TYR A 358 1.37 16.36 34.92
C TYR A 358 2.22 15.69 36.01
N ILE A 359 2.34 16.28 37.21
CA ILE A 359 3.16 15.76 38.30
C ILE A 359 2.28 15.00 39.30
N SER A 360 2.66 13.75 39.59
CA SER A 360 1.89 12.89 40.50
C SER A 360 2.11 13.20 41.99
N TYR A 361 3.18 13.91 42.35
CA TYR A 361 3.56 14.20 43.74
C TYR A 361 3.70 15.71 44.00
N THR A 362 2.87 16.26 44.89
CA THR A 362 2.87 17.69 45.24
C THR A 362 3.46 17.88 46.64
N ASN A 363 4.71 18.36 46.74
CA ASN A 363 5.38 18.63 48.03
C ASN A 363 5.28 20.12 48.45
N GLY A 364 4.07 20.69 48.42
CA GLY A 364 3.83 22.10 48.76
C GLY A 364 4.22 23.12 47.67
N GLN A 365 4.81 22.69 46.55
CA GLN A 365 5.05 23.50 45.36
C GLN A 365 3.94 23.25 44.34
N THR A 366 3.17 24.29 44.01
CA THR A 366 1.92 24.18 43.23
C THR A 366 2.07 24.61 41.77
N THR A 367 3.17 25.29 41.42
CA THR A 367 3.40 25.86 40.09
C THR A 367 4.71 25.35 39.48
N TYR A 368 4.64 24.74 38.30
CA TYR A 368 5.77 24.27 37.52
C TYR A 368 5.77 24.91 36.15
N ARG A 369 6.06 26.22 36.13
CA ARG A 369 6.11 27.03 34.93
C ARG A 369 7.54 27.19 34.42
N TYR A 370 7.70 27.16 33.11
CA TYR A 370 8.99 27.30 32.45
C TYR A 370 8.95 28.32 31.32
N MET A 371 10.11 28.91 31.04
CA MET A 371 10.38 29.75 29.89
C MET A 371 11.45 29.08 29.02
N LEU A 372 11.22 29.06 27.71
CA LEU A 372 12.16 28.57 26.72
C LEU A 372 13.32 29.54 26.59
N TYR A 373 14.55 29.05 26.69
CA TYR A 373 15.75 29.91 26.54
C TYR A 373 16.70 29.42 25.46
N ALA A 374 16.58 28.17 24.99
CA ALA A 374 17.33 27.71 23.84
C ALA A 374 16.59 26.61 23.07
N ILE A 375 16.88 26.51 21.77
CA ILE A 375 16.40 25.47 20.85
C ILE A 375 17.61 24.96 20.08
N SER A 376 17.83 23.65 20.08
CA SER A 376 18.69 23.01 19.07
C SER A 376 17.83 22.60 17.89
N ASN A 377 18.15 23.14 16.71
CA ASN A 377 17.47 22.85 15.46
C ASN A 377 18.25 21.79 14.67
N HIS A 378 17.56 20.96 13.91
CA HIS A 378 18.17 20.03 12.97
C HIS A 378 17.54 20.13 11.58
N TYR A 379 18.38 20.29 10.57
CA TYR A 379 18.03 20.32 9.16
C TYR A 379 18.60 19.09 8.44
N GLY A 380 17.92 18.61 7.40
CA GLY A 380 18.35 17.42 6.67
C GLY A 380 17.93 16.10 7.34
N SER A 381 18.52 15.00 6.88
CA SER A 381 18.12 13.62 7.16
C SER A 381 19.06 12.94 8.16
N MET A 382 18.80 11.67 8.49
CA MET A 382 19.69 10.89 9.35
C MET A 382 21.02 10.50 8.67
N GLY A 383 21.10 10.53 7.33
CA GLY A 383 22.33 10.25 6.58
C GLY A 383 23.28 11.44 6.46
N GLY A 384 22.79 12.64 6.80
CA GLY A 384 23.50 13.90 6.70
C GLY A 384 22.54 15.05 6.99
N GLY A 385 22.95 15.94 7.88
CA GLY A 385 22.16 17.05 8.36
C GLY A 385 23.03 18.14 8.97
N HIS A 386 22.37 19.21 9.39
CA HIS A 386 23.01 20.40 9.94
C HIS A 386 22.30 20.86 11.21
N TYR A 387 23.05 21.24 12.23
CA TYR A 387 22.51 21.69 13.50
C TYR A 387 22.79 23.18 13.69
N THR A 388 21.76 23.92 14.10
CA THR A 388 21.89 25.32 14.53
C THR A 388 21.25 25.49 15.90
N ALA A 389 21.46 26.65 16.54
CA ALA A 389 20.85 26.95 17.83
C ALA A 389 20.18 28.32 17.86
N TYR A 390 18.93 28.37 18.33
CA TYR A 390 18.29 29.62 18.73
C TYR A 390 18.47 29.81 20.23
N VAL A 391 19.01 30.95 20.67
CA VAL A 391 19.28 31.23 22.09
C VAL A 391 18.74 32.58 22.51
N HIS A 392 18.09 32.63 23.66
CA HIS A 392 17.61 33.84 24.32
C HIS A 392 18.74 34.52 25.09
N HIS A 393 18.90 35.83 24.90
CA HIS A 393 19.94 36.64 25.53
C HIS A 393 19.35 37.86 26.28
N GLY A 394 18.35 37.60 27.12
CA GLY A 394 17.74 38.58 28.01
C GLY A 394 16.86 39.63 27.30
N GLY A 395 15.84 40.13 28.01
CA GLY A 395 14.78 40.93 27.39
C GLY A 395 14.03 40.12 26.33
N ASP A 396 13.73 40.72 25.17
CA ASP A 396 13.06 40.05 24.05
C ASP A 396 14.03 39.74 22.89
N ARG A 397 15.30 39.42 23.21
CA ARG A 397 16.36 39.23 22.20
C ARG A 397 16.69 37.75 22.01
N TRP A 398 16.47 37.29 20.78
CA TRP A 398 16.87 35.97 20.30
C TRP A 398 17.98 36.09 19.25
N TYR A 399 18.86 35.10 19.24
CA TYR A 399 19.94 34.97 18.26
C TYR A 399 19.95 33.57 17.68
N ASP A 400 20.21 33.48 16.38
CA ASP A 400 20.50 32.28 15.63
C ASP A 400 22.02 32.09 15.52
N PHE A 401 22.48 30.96 16.01
CA PHE A 401 23.87 30.52 15.97
C PHE A 401 24.00 29.39 14.95
N ASP A 402 24.55 29.73 13.80
CA ASP A 402 24.85 28.82 12.70
C ASP A 402 26.38 28.76 12.50
N ASP A 403 27.01 27.79 13.17
CA ASP A 403 28.45 27.64 13.28
C ASP A 403 29.18 28.92 13.72
N SER A 404 29.82 29.61 12.77
CA SER A 404 30.57 30.85 12.99
C SER A 404 29.74 32.12 12.81
N GLN A 405 28.49 31.98 12.34
CA GLN A 405 27.59 33.10 12.07
C GLN A 405 26.58 33.26 13.21
N VAL A 406 26.45 34.48 13.71
CA VAL A 406 25.49 34.83 14.75
C VAL A 406 24.60 35.95 14.24
N ASN A 407 23.31 35.66 14.08
CA ASN A 407 22.34 36.58 13.52
C ASN A 407 21.21 36.85 14.52
N LYS A 408 20.70 38.07 14.59
CA LYS A 408 19.52 38.37 15.40
C LYS A 408 18.28 37.78 14.74
N ILE A 409 17.42 37.11 15.52
CA ILE A 409 16.15 36.54 15.05
C ILE A 409 14.98 37.07 15.90
N SER A 410 13.79 37.21 15.29
CA SER A 410 12.58 37.60 16.02
C SER A 410 11.92 36.39 16.67
N GLN A 411 11.24 36.62 17.79
CA GLN A 411 10.55 35.57 18.53
C GLN A 411 9.51 34.82 17.68
N GLU A 412 8.86 35.48 16.70
CA GLU A 412 7.87 34.80 15.85
C GLU A 412 8.50 33.74 14.93
N LYS A 413 9.81 33.81 14.68
CA LYS A 413 10.52 32.94 13.73
C LYS A 413 11.21 31.75 14.39
N ILE A 414 11.24 31.67 15.72
CA ILE A 414 11.98 30.60 16.42
C ILE A 414 11.22 29.27 16.42
N LYS A 415 9.90 29.29 16.25
CA LYS A 415 9.08 28.08 16.13
C LYS A 415 9.11 27.56 14.70
N THR A 416 9.78 26.43 14.50
CA THR A 416 9.90 25.79 13.18
C THR A 416 9.81 24.26 13.31
N SER A 417 9.57 23.57 12.19
CA SER A 417 9.67 22.09 12.15
C SER A 417 11.08 21.56 12.39
N ALA A 418 12.11 22.41 12.34
CA ALA A 418 13.50 22.05 12.60
C ALA A 418 13.80 21.87 14.10
N ALA A 419 12.98 22.42 15.00
CA ALA A 419 13.17 22.31 16.44
C ALA A 419 13.30 20.84 16.87
N TYR A 420 14.42 20.47 17.48
CA TYR A 420 14.76 19.08 17.83
C TYR A 420 14.92 18.88 19.33
N VAL A 421 15.64 19.78 20.02
CA VAL A 421 15.74 19.79 21.48
C VAL A 421 15.36 21.18 22.01
N LEU A 422 14.46 21.21 22.98
CA LEU A 422 13.98 22.42 23.63
C LEU A 422 14.59 22.51 25.05
N PHE A 423 15.10 23.69 25.39
CA PHE A 423 15.69 23.95 26.69
C PHE A 423 14.86 24.99 27.44
N TYR A 424 14.27 24.54 28.54
CA TYR A 424 13.37 25.31 29.39
C TYR A 424 14.02 25.59 30.74
N LYS A 425 13.87 26.81 31.24
CA LYS A 425 14.27 27.22 32.59
C LYS A 425 13.03 27.49 33.43
N ARG A 426 12.99 26.93 34.64
CA ARG A 426 11.88 27.11 35.56
C ARG A 426 11.78 28.57 35.99
N LEU A 427 10.57 29.10 35.97
CA LEU A 427 10.26 30.41 36.53
C LEU A 427 10.19 30.28 38.05
N VAL A 428 10.92 31.14 38.75
CA VAL A 428 10.81 31.28 40.20
C VAL A 428 9.79 32.38 40.44
N GLU A 429 8.68 32.05 41.10
CA GLU A 429 7.77 33.08 41.62
C GLU A 429 8.46 33.70 42.84
N ASP A 430 8.76 35.00 42.77
CA ASP A 430 9.18 35.77 43.93
C ASP A 430 8.05 35.71 44.96
N LYS A 431 8.36 35.21 46.17
CA LYS A 431 7.40 35.07 47.27
C LYS A 431 7.05 36.40 47.91
#